data_AF-A0A834KHB3-F1
#
_entry.id   AF-A0A834KHB3-F1
#
_cell.length_a   1.000
_cell.length_b   1.000
_cell.length_c   1.000
_cell.angle_alpha   90.00
_cell.angle_beta   90.00
_cell.angle_gamma   90.00
#
_symmetry.space_group_name_H-M   'P 1'
#
loop_
_entity.id
_entity.type
_entity.pdbx_description
1 polymer ?
#
loop_
_entity_poly.entity_id
_entity_poly.type
_entity_poly.pdbx_seq_one_letter_code
_entity_poly.pdbx_strand_id
1 'polypeptide(L)' 'MYCTKSLLTTSYISLHENEELPSRIRVFVSASNNNLLGETWNCSEGSQIVPSSTCDVFPYLEESKDFEIYSK' A
#
# COMPACT_ATOMS: atom_id res chain seq x y z
N MET A 1 -8.22 -5.29 -12.11
CA MET A 1 -9.26 -4.24 -11.94
C MET A 1 -9.76 -4.33 -10.49
N TYR A 2 -9.62 -3.28 -9.68
CA TYR A 2 -9.90 -3.34 -8.22
C TYR A 2 -11.23 -2.71 -7.79
N CYS A 3 -11.96 -2.08 -8.72
CA CYS A 3 -13.32 -1.60 -8.48
C CYS A 3 -14.29 -2.78 -8.52
N THR A 4 -14.42 -3.49 -7.40
CA THR A 4 -15.30 -4.65 -7.27
C THR A 4 -16.32 -4.42 -6.16
N LYS A 5 -17.56 -4.89 -6.36
CA LYS A 5 -18.62 -4.85 -5.36
C LYS A 5 -18.99 -6.28 -4.95
N SER A 6 -18.88 -6.57 -3.67
CA SER A 6 -19.30 -7.85 -3.08
C SER A 6 -20.60 -7.66 -2.29
N LEU A 7 -21.41 -8.71 -2.17
CA LEU A 7 -22.55 -8.71 -1.25
C LEU A 7 -22.03 -8.63 0.19
N LEU A 8 -22.80 -8.00 1.09
CA LEU A 8 -22.40 -7.88 2.50
C LEU A 8 -22.17 -9.25 3.15
N THR A 9 -23.01 -10.23 2.81
CA THR A 9 -22.93 -11.63 3.27
C THR A 9 -21.65 -12.34 2.84
N THR A 10 -21.01 -11.89 1.76
CA THR A 10 -19.74 -12.44 1.26
C THR A 10 -18.55 -11.50 1.49
N SER A 11 -18.78 -10.37 2.15
CA SER A 11 -17.74 -9.37 2.44
C SER A 11 -16.95 -9.69 3.72
N TYR A 12 -17.50 -10.54 4.58
CA TYR A 12 -16.79 -11.15 5.70
C TYR A 12 -16.17 -12.46 5.18
N ILE A 13 -14.96 -12.35 4.66
CA ILE A 13 -14.13 -13.49 4.28
C ILE A 13 -13.16 -13.71 5.44
N SER A 14 -13.15 -14.92 5.99
CA SER A 14 -12.12 -15.32 6.94
C SER A 14 -10.77 -15.36 6.20
N LEU A 15 -9.75 -14.69 6.74
CA LEU A 15 -8.39 -14.75 6.17
C LEU A 15 -7.81 -16.18 6.21
N HIS A 16 -8.38 -17.07 7.04
CA HIS A 16 -8.04 -18.49 7.02
C HIS A 16 -8.66 -19.25 5.84
N GLU A 17 -9.78 -18.76 5.29
CA GLU A 17 -10.51 -19.43 4.20
C GLU A 17 -10.10 -18.86 2.83
N ASN A 18 -9.69 -17.60 2.78
CA ASN A 18 -9.14 -16.98 1.58
C ASN A 18 -8.19 -15.84 1.98
N GLU A 19 -6.94 -15.98 1.57
CA GLU A 19 -5.85 -15.05 1.86
C GLU A 19 -5.98 -13.74 1.07
N GLU A 20 -6.79 -13.71 0.00
CA GLU A 20 -7.00 -12.50 -0.78
C GLU A 20 -7.87 -11.49 -0.02
N LEU A 21 -7.23 -10.39 0.37
CA LEU A 21 -7.94 -9.26 0.95
C LEU A 21 -8.98 -8.68 -0.03
N PRO A 22 -10.16 -8.26 0.47
CA PRO A 22 -11.12 -7.51 -0.33
C PRO A 22 -10.48 -6.34 -1.06
N SER A 23 -10.88 -6.08 -2.31
CA SER A 23 -10.24 -5.06 -3.16
C SER A 23 -10.17 -3.68 -2.51
N ARG A 24 -11.18 -3.28 -1.71
CA ARG A 24 -11.17 -2.01 -0.97
C ARG A 24 -9.98 -1.89 -0.02
N ILE A 25 -9.64 -2.98 0.67
CA ILE A 25 -8.54 -3.02 1.65
C ILE A 25 -7.22 -2.99 0.88
N ARG A 26 -7.10 -3.77 -0.19
CA ARG A 26 -5.91 -3.78 -1.05
C ARG A 26 -5.60 -2.39 -1.61
N VAL A 27 -6.60 -1.70 -2.14
CA VAL A 27 -6.45 -0.32 -2.65
C VAL A 27 -6.07 0.63 -1.52
N PHE A 28 -6.77 0.56 -0.38
CA PHE A 28 -6.52 1.43 0.76
C PHE A 28 -5.08 1.30 1.28
N VAL A 29 -4.64 0.08 1.60
CA VAL A 29 -3.29 -0.19 2.15
C VAL A 29 -2.19 0.18 1.15
N SER A 30 -2.40 -0.13 -0.14
CA SER A 30 -1.42 0.22 -1.18
C SER A 30 -1.32 1.74 -1.35
N ALA A 31 -2.43 2.46 -1.23
CA ALA A 31 -2.45 3.92 -1.33
C ALA A 31 -1.82 4.59 -0.11
N SER A 32 -2.14 4.12 1.11
CA SER A 32 -1.62 4.68 2.36
C SER A 32 -0.13 4.48 2.56
N ASN A 33 0.45 3.45 1.92
CA ASN A 33 1.88 3.16 1.99
C ASN A 33 2.68 3.77 0.82
N ASN A 34 2.06 4.59 -0.04
CA ASN A 34 2.73 5.22 -1.18
C ASN A 34 2.65 6.75 -1.08
N ASN A 35 3.73 7.35 -0.59
CA ASN A 35 3.82 8.80 -0.38
C ASN A 35 3.62 9.61 -1.68
N LEU A 36 4.00 9.06 -2.85
CA LEU A 36 3.83 9.73 -4.14
C LEU A 36 2.36 10.05 -4.45
N LEU A 37 1.43 9.18 -4.03
CA LEU A 37 0.01 9.42 -4.21
C LEU A 37 -0.49 10.58 -3.35
N GLY A 38 0.03 10.69 -2.12
CA GLY A 38 -0.23 11.81 -1.23
C GLY A 38 0.21 13.14 -1.83
N GLU A 39 1.43 13.19 -2.37
CA GLU A 39 1.99 14.36 -3.06
C GLU A 39 1.19 14.73 -4.31
N THR A 40 0.89 13.74 -5.16
CA THR A 40 0.17 13.94 -6.42
C THR A 40 -1.24 14.49 -6.20
N TRP A 41 -1.90 14.07 -5.12
CA TRP A 41 -3.25 14.55 -4.76
C TRP A 41 -3.27 15.65 -3.71
N ASN A 42 -2.11 16.18 -3.32
CA ASN A 42 -1.98 17.23 -2.30
C ASN A 42 -2.75 16.89 -1.00
N CYS A 43 -2.60 15.66 -0.54
CA CYS A 43 -3.26 15.15 0.66
C CYS A 43 -2.63 15.79 1.90
N SER A 44 -3.44 16.12 2.91
CA SER A 44 -2.92 16.63 4.19
C SER A 44 -2.17 15.54 4.95
N GLU A 45 -1.10 15.93 5.64
CA GLU A 45 -0.43 15.06 6.62
C GLU A 45 -1.42 14.59 7.70
N GLY A 46 -1.28 13.34 8.13
CA GLY A 46 -2.20 12.69 9.06
C GLY A 46 -3.54 12.27 8.46
N SER A 47 -3.74 12.46 7.14
CA SER A 47 -4.88 11.87 6.43
C SER A 47 -4.76 10.34 6.35
N GLN A 48 -5.83 9.66 5.95
CA GLN A 48 -5.79 8.21 5.80
C GLN A 48 -4.88 7.73 4.65
N ILE A 49 -4.59 8.61 3.67
CA ILE A 49 -3.68 8.33 2.56
C ILE A 49 -2.24 8.73 2.92
N VAL A 50 -2.06 9.76 3.74
CA VAL A 50 -0.75 10.18 4.27
C VAL A 50 -0.76 10.04 5.79
N PRO A 51 -0.78 8.81 6.32
CA PRO A 51 -0.84 8.59 7.76
C PRO A 51 0.45 9.10 8.42
N SER A 52 0.37 9.47 9.70
CA SER A 52 1.53 9.89 10.49
C SER A 52 2.54 8.76 10.74
N SER A 53 2.14 7.51 10.54
CA SER A 53 2.99 6.33 10.62
C SER A 53 2.71 5.44 9.42
N THR A 54 3.74 5.09 8.66
CA THR A 54 3.66 4.16 7.54
C THR A 54 4.19 2.79 7.96
N CYS A 55 3.62 1.73 7.38
CA CYS A 55 4.18 0.39 7.47
C CYS A 55 5.05 0.15 6.24
N ASP A 56 6.36 0.12 6.40
CA ASP A 56 7.27 -0.21 5.30
C ASP A 56 7.19 -1.71 5.01
N VAL A 57 6.49 -2.06 3.93
CA VAL A 57 6.28 -3.47 3.53
C VAL A 57 7.46 -4.01 2.70
N PHE A 58 8.35 -3.14 2.23
CA PHE A 58 9.50 -3.51 1.43
C PHE A 58 10.67 -2.57 1.76
N PRO A 59 11.92 -3.05 1.88
CA PRO A 59 13.06 -2.15 1.98
C PRO A 59 13.05 -1.26 0.75
N TYR A 60 13.18 0.05 0.98
CA TYR A 60 13.48 0.99 -0.09
C TYR A 60 14.65 0.40 -0.88
N LEU A 61 14.45 0.11 -2.17
CA LEU A 61 15.57 0.09 -3.10
C LEU A 61 16.01 1.55 -3.13
N GLU A 62 16.90 1.93 -2.20
CA GLU A 62 17.67 3.15 -2.36
C GLU A 62 18.20 3.11 -3.79
N GLU A 63 17.81 4.09 -4.60
CA GLU A 63 18.35 4.24 -5.94
C GLU A 63 19.85 4.35 -5.81
N SER A 64 20.51 3.20 -5.96
CA SER A 64 21.88 3.01 -6.40
C SER A 64 22.79 4.24 -6.21
N LYS A 65 23.05 4.62 -4.95
CA LYS A 65 24.36 5.18 -4.61
C LYS A 65 25.36 4.07 -4.24
N ASP A 66 24.90 2.83 -4.18
CA ASP A 66 25.72 1.67 -3.82
C ASP A 66 26.23 0.83 -5.00
N PHE A 67 25.99 1.24 -6.25
CA PHE A 67 26.57 0.54 -7.41
C PHE A 67 28.08 0.73 -7.57
N GLU A 68 28.74 1.54 -6.73
CA GLU A 68 30.20 1.68 -6.74
C GLU A 68 30.96 0.62 -5.92
N ILE A 69 30.29 -0.23 -5.13
CA ILE A 69 30.98 -1.15 -4.21
C ILE A 69 31.38 -2.49 -4.86
N TYR A 70 30.84 -2.84 -6.04
CA TYR A 70 31.15 -4.12 -6.71
C TYR A 70 32.10 -4.01 -7.92
N SER A 71 32.83 -2.90 -8.07
CA SER A 71 33.93 -2.80 -9.03
C SER A 71 35.29 -2.80 -8.33
N LYS A 72 35.72 -3.96 -7.84
CA LYS A 72 37.14 -4.21 -7.60
C LYS A 72 37.51 -5.67 -7.78
#